data_AF-A0A7C5FIR5-F1
#
_entry.id   AF-A0A7C5FIR5-F1
#
_cell.length_a   1.000
_cell.length_b   1.000
_cell.length_c   1.000
_cell.angle_alpha   90.00
_cell.angle_beta   90.00
_cell.angle_gamma   90.00
#
_symmetry.space_group_name_H-M   'P 1'
#
loop_
_entity.id
_entity.type
_entity.pdbx_description
1 polymer ?
#
loop_
_entity_poly.entity_id
_entity_poly.type
_entity_poly.pdbx_seq_one_letter_code
_entity_poly.pdbx_strand_id
1 'polypeptide(L)'
;MEQPERREGFLTVKPTMWRIGLVGCVVILIFFLIAISAIIFFIGRTPYYRNLVECHSHIQRIGDAVGRYATKNDAYPKSLKDLVPDYIPAAVLKCPADESAGAVSYIYRIPRPNDPPTFHILECHNHQLRKDMQPGGWAYQKNGQIVPLIQEPLKLKR
;
A
#
# COMPACT_ATOMS: atom_id res chain seq x y z
N MET A 1 -76.11 -47.34 -6.92
CA MET A 1 -76.01 -46.62 -5.63
C MET A 1 -74.53 -46.59 -5.29
N GLU A 2 -73.83 -45.52 -5.71
CA GLU A 2 -73.47 -44.36 -4.85
C GLU A 2 -72.26 -44.70 -3.97
N GLN A 3 -71.14 -43.98 -3.90
CA GLN A 3 -70.65 -42.70 -4.43
C GLN A 3 -69.09 -42.74 -4.44
N PRO A 4 -68.41 -41.84 -5.18
CA PRO A 4 -66.95 -41.73 -5.20
C PRO A 4 -66.43 -40.83 -4.08
N GLU A 5 -65.56 -41.33 -3.19
CA GLU A 5 -64.96 -40.50 -2.16
C GLU A 5 -63.71 -39.76 -2.66
N ARG A 6 -63.95 -38.52 -3.08
CA ARG A 6 -63.20 -37.29 -2.74
C ARG A 6 -61.66 -37.38 -2.73
N ARG A 7 -61.04 -36.92 -3.82
CA ARG A 7 -59.65 -36.42 -3.86
C ARG A 7 -59.57 -35.08 -3.13
N GLU A 8 -59.03 -35.03 -1.92
CA GLU A 8 -58.62 -33.77 -1.29
C GLU A 8 -57.33 -33.91 -0.48
N GLY A 9 -56.47 -32.91 -0.62
CA GLY A 9 -55.27 -32.68 0.19
C GLY A 9 -54.08 -33.49 -0.28
N PHE A 10 -52.90 -32.93 -0.54
CA PHE A 10 -52.31 -31.74 0.02
C PHE A 10 -51.08 -31.47 -0.84
N LEU A 11 -51.17 -30.54 -1.80
CA LEU A 11 -49.99 -29.96 -2.44
C LEU A 11 -49.25 -29.15 -1.36
N THR A 12 -48.45 -29.85 -0.55
CA THR A 12 -47.37 -29.22 0.21
C THR A 12 -46.30 -28.85 -0.78
N VAL A 13 -46.45 -27.67 -1.37
CA VAL A 13 -45.29 -26.92 -1.82
C VAL A 13 -44.48 -26.68 -0.55
N LYS A 14 -43.51 -27.55 -0.23
CA LYS A 14 -42.51 -27.35 0.83
C LYS A 14 -41.88 -25.99 0.58
N PRO A 15 -42.30 -24.92 1.27
CA PRO A 15 -41.60 -23.68 1.11
C PRO A 15 -40.33 -23.82 1.97
N THR A 16 -39.40 -22.89 1.78
CA THR A 16 -38.49 -22.50 2.86
C THR A 16 -37.36 -23.46 3.30
N MET A 17 -36.70 -24.23 2.41
CA MET A 17 -35.32 -24.67 2.73
C MET A 17 -34.27 -23.81 2.02
N TRP A 18 -34.49 -23.47 0.75
CA TRP A 18 -33.57 -22.62 -0.01
C TRP A 18 -33.62 -21.14 0.40
N ARG A 19 -34.81 -20.61 0.74
CA ARG A 19 -34.97 -19.22 1.18
C ARG A 19 -34.32 -18.93 2.54
N ILE A 20 -34.31 -19.91 3.45
CA ILE A 20 -33.67 -19.74 4.78
C ILE A 20 -32.14 -19.77 4.65
N GLY A 21 -31.60 -20.64 3.79
CA GLY A 21 -30.16 -20.66 3.50
C GLY A 21 -29.66 -19.36 2.85
N LEU A 22 -30.45 -18.76 1.96
CA LEU A 22 -30.10 -17.51 1.28
C LEU A 22 -30.12 -16.32 2.25
N VAL A 23 -31.14 -16.23 3.11
CA VAL A 23 -31.21 -15.19 4.15
C VAL A 23 -30.05 -15.29 5.14
N GLY A 24 -29.69 -16.52 5.57
CA GLY A 24 -28.53 -16.74 6.43
C GLY A 24 -27.21 -16.28 5.79
N CYS A 25 -27.01 -16.59 4.51
CA CYS A 25 -25.82 -16.18 3.77
C CYS A 25 -25.71 -14.64 3.66
N VAL A 26 -26.84 -13.96 3.39
CA VAL A 26 -26.88 -12.49 3.29
C VAL A 26 -26.56 -11.83 4.62
N VAL A 27 -27.12 -12.33 5.74
CA VAL A 27 -26.84 -11.78 7.07
C VAL A 27 -25.36 -11.94 7.42
N ILE A 28 -24.78 -13.12 7.18
CA ILE A 28 -23.35 -13.37 7.42
C ILE A 28 -22.49 -12.44 6.57
N LEU A 29 -22.80 -12.28 5.27
CA LEU A 29 -22.07 -11.36 4.39
C LEU A 29 -22.13 -9.92 4.89
N ILE A 30 -23.29 -9.43 5.32
CA ILE A 30 -23.43 -8.09 5.87
C ILE A 30 -22.56 -7.92 7.12
N PHE A 31 -22.57 -8.89 8.04
CA PHE A 31 -21.71 -8.85 9.23
C PHE A 31 -20.22 -8.82 8.87
N PHE A 32 -19.79 -9.63 7.89
CA PHE A 32 -18.40 -9.59 7.41
C PHE A 32 -18.03 -8.25 6.80
N LEU A 33 -18.90 -7.65 5.98
CA LEU A 33 -18.65 -6.33 5.38
C LEU A 33 -18.53 -5.25 6.46
N ILE A 34 -19.41 -5.26 7.46
CA ILE A 34 -19.33 -4.33 8.60
C ILE A 34 -18.02 -4.54 9.37
N ALA A 35 -17.66 -5.77 9.69
CA ALA A 35 -16.43 -6.08 10.42
C ALA A 35 -15.17 -5.63 9.65
N ILE A 36 -15.08 -5.91 8.34
CA ILE A 36 -13.97 -5.47 7.49
C ILE A 36 -13.91 -3.94 7.44
N SER A 37 -15.05 -3.26 7.28
CA SER A 37 -15.09 -1.80 7.24
C SER A 37 -14.60 -1.17 8.55
N ALA A 38 -14.96 -1.75 9.70
CA ALA A 38 -14.48 -1.31 11.00
C ALA A 38 -12.97 -1.52 11.15
N ILE A 39 -12.45 -2.69 10.75
CA ILE A 39 -11.00 -2.98 10.78
C ILE A 39 -10.22 -1.96 9.93
N ILE A 40 -10.65 -1.72 8.69
CA ILE A 40 -10.02 -0.72 7.81
C ILE A 40 -10.05 0.66 8.44
N PHE A 41 -11.19 1.06 9.02
CA PHE A 41 -11.34 2.35 9.70
C PHE A 41 -10.39 2.50 10.90
N PHE A 42 -10.24 1.46 11.72
CA PHE A 42 -9.33 1.47 12.86
C PHE A 42 -7.85 1.50 12.43
N ILE A 43 -7.46 0.66 11.47
CA ILE A 43 -6.07 0.61 10.98
C ILE A 43 -5.69 1.92 10.29
N GLY A 44 -6.57 2.48 9.44
CA GLY A 44 -6.34 3.73 8.72
C GLY A 44 -6.24 4.98 9.60
N ARG A 45 -6.62 4.90 10.88
CA ARG A 45 -6.42 5.98 11.85
C ARG A 45 -5.08 5.95 12.55
N THR A 46 -4.33 4.85 12.47
CA THR A 46 -3.01 4.82 13.09
C THR A 46 -2.05 5.73 12.31
N PRO A 47 -1.32 6.64 12.99
CA PRO A 47 -0.43 7.59 12.32
C PRO A 47 0.70 6.87 11.57
N TYR A 48 1.10 5.70 12.06
CA TYR A 48 2.12 4.87 11.44
C TYR A 48 1.77 4.47 9.99
N TYR A 49 0.59 3.90 9.76
CA TYR A 49 0.20 3.46 8.42
C TYR A 49 0.00 4.65 7.48
N ARG A 50 -0.51 5.78 7.99
CA ARG A 50 -0.62 7.02 7.21
C ARG A 50 0.74 7.51 6.74
N ASN A 51 1.71 7.60 7.65
CA ASN A 51 3.07 8.03 7.31
C ASN A 51 3.74 7.09 6.30
N LEU A 52 3.47 5.78 6.38
CA LEU A 52 4.04 4.78 5.47
C LEU A 52 3.45 4.88 4.05
N VAL A 53 2.13 5.08 3.94
CA VAL A 53 1.45 5.30 2.64
C VAL A 53 1.86 6.65 2.04
N GLU A 54 1.95 7.69 2.86
CA GLU A 54 2.38 9.01 2.39
C GLU A 54 3.85 9.01 1.97
N CYS A 55 4.73 8.30 2.69
CA CYS A 55 6.11 8.07 2.25
C CYS A 55 6.20 7.36 0.90
N HIS A 56 5.33 6.36 0.65
CA HIS A 56 5.23 5.71 -0.65
C HIS A 56 4.82 6.70 -1.76
N SER A 57 3.86 7.58 -1.48
CA SER A 57 3.47 8.64 -2.42
C SER A 57 4.63 9.62 -2.67
N HIS A 58 5.34 10.03 -1.63
CA HIS A 58 6.49 10.92 -1.73
C HIS A 58 7.61 10.31 -2.58
N ILE A 59 7.98 9.05 -2.34
CA ILE A 59 9.07 8.40 -3.08
C ILE A 59 8.73 8.25 -4.58
N GLN A 60 7.46 7.94 -4.91
CA GLN A 60 6.99 7.92 -6.30
C GLN A 60 7.16 9.29 -6.94
N ARG A 61 6.66 10.35 -6.29
CA ARG A 61 6.69 11.71 -6.82
C ARG A 61 8.11 12.23 -7.02
N ILE A 62 9.03 11.90 -6.12
CA ILE A 62 10.45 12.23 -6.26
C ILE A 62 11.04 11.45 -7.44
N GLY A 63 10.78 10.15 -7.55
CA GLY A 63 11.23 9.32 -8.67
C GLY A 63 10.76 9.86 -10.03
N ASP A 64 9.49 10.20 -10.14
CA ASP A 64 8.91 10.80 -11.35
C ASP A 64 9.55 12.17 -11.65
N ALA A 65 9.81 12.99 -10.63
CA ALA A 65 10.47 14.28 -10.78
C ALA A 65 11.92 14.14 -11.26
N VAL A 66 12.67 13.16 -10.72
CA VAL A 66 14.01 12.80 -11.20
C VAL A 66 13.95 12.38 -12.67
N GLY A 67 12.98 11.55 -13.05
CA GLY A 67 12.77 11.13 -14.44
C GLY A 67 12.51 12.32 -15.37
N ARG A 68 11.58 13.22 -15.00
CA ARG A 68 11.29 14.44 -15.78
C ARG A 68 12.51 15.35 -15.90
N TYR A 69 13.28 15.53 -14.82
CA TYR A 69 14.52 16.30 -14.84
C TYR A 69 15.53 15.68 -15.82
N ALA A 70 15.73 14.36 -15.73
CA ALA A 70 16.67 13.65 -16.58
C ALA A 70 16.30 13.73 -18.07
N THR A 71 15.00 13.60 -18.41
CA THR A 71 14.52 13.78 -19.78
C THR A 71 14.72 15.19 -20.31
N LYS A 72 14.57 16.23 -19.47
CA LYS A 72 14.71 17.62 -19.90
C LYS A 72 16.17 18.08 -20.02
N ASN A 73 17.07 17.54 -19.21
CA ASN A 73 18.46 18.01 -19.09
C ASN A 73 19.49 17.00 -19.64
N ASP A 74 19.03 15.87 -20.19
CA ASP A 74 19.85 14.73 -20.64
C ASP A 74 20.82 14.19 -19.56
N ALA A 75 20.55 14.52 -18.30
CA ALA A 75 21.37 14.15 -17.15
C ALA A 75 20.53 14.10 -15.88
N TYR A 76 20.85 13.13 -15.01
CA TYR A 76 20.24 13.04 -13.68
C TYR A 76 20.65 14.24 -12.80
N PRO A 77 19.79 14.69 -11.87
CA PRO A 77 20.13 15.76 -10.95
C PRO A 77 21.30 15.35 -10.06
N LYS A 78 22.16 16.30 -9.69
CA LYS A 78 23.29 16.04 -8.79
C LYS A 78 22.81 15.88 -7.35
N SER A 79 21.74 16.57 -7.00
CA SER A 79 21.09 16.50 -5.69
C SER A 79 19.57 16.56 -5.82
N LEU A 80 18.85 16.02 -4.83
CA LEU A 80 17.38 16.15 -4.79
C LEU A 80 16.90 17.60 -4.62
N LYS A 81 17.77 18.50 -4.13
CA LYS A 81 17.43 19.92 -4.01
C LYS A 81 17.31 20.60 -5.37
N ASP A 82 17.99 20.06 -6.39
CA ASP A 82 17.95 20.59 -7.77
C ASP A 82 16.57 20.40 -8.42
N LEU A 83 15.71 19.58 -7.82
CA LEU A 83 14.33 19.35 -8.26
C LEU A 83 13.35 20.43 -7.75
N VAL A 84 13.76 21.21 -6.76
CA VAL A 84 12.90 22.18 -6.07
C VAL A 84 13.18 23.59 -6.58
N PRO A 85 12.15 24.44 -6.78
CA PRO A 85 10.72 24.13 -6.69
C PRO A 85 10.13 23.58 -8.01
N ASP A 86 10.91 23.60 -9.09
CA ASP A 86 10.41 23.48 -10.46
C ASP A 86 9.76 22.14 -10.80
N TYR A 87 10.26 21.03 -10.22
CA TYR A 87 9.76 19.68 -10.50
C TYR A 87 8.96 19.10 -9.34
N ILE A 88 9.21 19.56 -8.11
CA ILE A 88 8.57 19.06 -6.90
C ILE A 88 8.62 20.09 -5.74
N PRO A 89 7.60 20.15 -4.87
CA PRO A 89 7.65 20.96 -3.66
C PRO A 89 8.67 20.43 -2.64
N ALA A 90 9.34 21.34 -1.92
CA ALA A 90 10.34 21.00 -0.89
C ALA A 90 9.81 20.04 0.18
N ALA A 91 8.54 20.20 0.59
CA ALA A 91 7.91 19.36 1.62
C ALA A 91 7.89 17.86 1.26
N VAL A 92 7.90 17.51 -0.04
CA VAL A 92 7.87 16.12 -0.49
C VAL A 92 9.23 15.44 -0.30
N LEU A 93 10.32 16.20 -0.20
CA LEU A 93 11.67 15.65 0.07
C LEU A 93 11.85 15.18 1.51
N LYS A 94 10.89 15.48 2.40
CA LYS A 94 10.85 15.00 3.77
C LYS A 94 9.96 13.76 3.87
N CYS A 95 10.44 12.75 4.55
CA CYS A 95 9.66 11.58 4.91
C CYS A 95 8.73 11.93 6.09
N PRO A 96 7.44 11.57 6.05
CA PRO A 96 6.50 11.86 7.14
C PRO A 96 6.85 11.18 8.49
N ALA A 97 7.66 10.12 8.45
CA ALA A 97 8.14 9.44 9.65
C ALA A 97 9.52 9.93 10.12
N ASP A 98 10.14 10.89 9.42
CA ASP A 98 11.44 11.42 9.79
C ASP A 98 11.31 12.63 10.72
N GLU A 99 11.65 12.43 11.99
CA GLU A 99 11.62 13.46 13.04
C GLU A 99 12.87 14.35 13.05
N SER A 100 13.87 14.09 12.21
CA SER A 100 15.09 14.89 12.17
C SER A 100 14.85 16.31 11.64
N ALA A 101 15.73 17.25 11.99
CA ALA A 101 15.67 18.62 11.46
C ALA A 101 16.12 18.75 9.98
N GLY A 102 16.54 17.65 9.33
CA GLY A 102 17.06 17.68 7.96
C GLY A 102 15.98 18.00 6.92
N ALA A 103 16.34 18.72 5.86
CA ALA A 103 15.40 19.08 4.79
C ALA A 103 15.09 17.93 3.81
N VAL A 104 15.93 16.89 3.77
CA VAL A 104 15.78 15.74 2.86
C VAL A 104 15.96 14.45 3.66
N SER A 105 14.99 13.54 3.55
CA SER A 105 14.97 12.27 4.29
C SER A 105 15.36 11.04 3.46
N TYR A 106 15.45 11.20 2.14
CA TYR A 106 15.65 10.10 1.20
C TYR A 106 17.13 10.00 0.80
N ILE A 107 17.63 8.77 0.70
CA ILE A 107 18.95 8.50 0.15
C ILE A 107 18.81 8.46 -1.37
N TYR A 108 19.57 9.30 -2.07
CA TYR A 108 19.57 9.38 -3.53
C TYR A 108 20.89 8.89 -4.11
N ARG A 109 20.81 8.08 -5.17
CA ARG A 109 21.96 7.56 -5.92
C ARG A 109 21.72 7.76 -7.40
N ILE A 110 22.71 8.33 -8.07
CA ILE A 110 22.66 8.59 -9.51
C ILE A 110 22.91 7.26 -10.24
N PRO A 111 21.97 6.76 -11.06
CA PRO A 111 22.18 5.55 -11.83
C PRO A 111 23.16 5.79 -12.98
N ARG A 112 24.01 4.79 -13.23
CA ARG A 112 24.91 4.71 -14.37
C ARG A 112 24.22 4.02 -15.55
N PRO A 113 24.72 4.21 -16.79
CA PRO A 113 24.18 3.54 -17.96
C PRO A 113 24.10 2.01 -17.80
N ASN A 114 25.17 1.41 -17.25
CA ASN A 114 25.30 -0.04 -17.06
C ASN A 114 24.62 -0.59 -15.80
N ASP A 115 24.01 0.26 -14.96
CA ASP A 115 23.33 -0.20 -13.76
C ASP A 115 22.07 -1.00 -14.13
N PRO A 116 21.76 -2.09 -13.38
CA PRO A 116 20.62 -2.95 -13.67
C PRO A 116 19.29 -2.21 -13.52
N PRO A 117 18.20 -2.71 -14.14
CA PRO A 117 16.87 -2.11 -14.00
C PRO A 117 16.36 -2.06 -12.55
N THR A 118 16.84 -2.98 -11.70
CA THR A 118 16.52 -3.06 -10.26
C THR A 118 17.37 -2.14 -9.39
N PHE A 119 18.27 -1.34 -9.97
CA PHE A 119 19.10 -0.42 -9.22
C PHE A 119 18.25 0.59 -8.46
N HIS A 120 18.51 0.76 -7.16
CA HIS A 120 17.79 1.69 -6.30
C HIS A 120 18.31 3.12 -6.50
N ILE A 121 17.47 3.96 -7.10
CA ILE A 121 17.76 5.39 -7.29
C ILE A 121 17.43 6.16 -6.00
N LEU A 122 16.33 5.80 -5.33
CA LEU A 122 15.90 6.40 -4.07
C LEU A 122 15.63 5.32 -3.05
N GLU A 123 15.98 5.58 -1.79
CA GLU A 123 15.68 4.72 -0.66
C GLU A 123 15.18 5.54 0.53
N CYS A 124 14.21 5.01 1.26
CA CYS A 124 13.78 5.51 2.56
C CYS A 124 14.02 4.45 3.63
N HIS A 125 14.61 4.86 4.75
CA HIS A 125 14.97 3.99 5.88
C HIS A 125 14.37 4.50 7.20
N ASN A 126 13.24 5.21 7.16
CA ASN A 126 12.64 5.81 8.36
C ASN A 126 11.43 5.02 8.91
N HIS A 127 11.13 3.83 8.37
CA HIS A 127 9.95 3.04 8.79
C HIS A 127 10.34 1.70 9.39
N GLN A 128 10.38 1.58 10.72
CA GLN A 128 10.55 0.28 11.37
C GLN A 128 9.20 -0.44 11.46
N LEU A 129 9.05 -1.57 10.77
CA LEU A 129 7.85 -2.43 10.88
C LEU A 129 7.82 -3.19 12.22
N ARG A 130 9.00 -3.50 12.76
CA ARG A 130 9.18 -4.12 14.07
C ARG A 130 10.45 -3.59 14.74
N LYS A 131 10.47 -3.55 16.07
CA LYS A 131 11.62 -3.05 16.88
C LYS A 131 12.89 -3.90 16.75
N ASP A 132 12.74 -5.17 16.36
CA ASP A 132 13.83 -6.13 16.15
C ASP A 132 14.27 -6.23 14.68
N MET A 133 13.67 -5.41 13.80
CA MET A 133 13.99 -5.35 12.38
C MET A 133 14.69 -4.02 12.09
N GLN A 134 15.65 -4.04 11.15
CA GLN A 134 16.19 -2.78 10.63
C GLN A 134 15.03 -1.92 10.07
N PRO A 135 15.15 -0.58 10.11
CA PRO A 135 14.19 0.28 9.47
C PRO A 135 13.94 -0.18 8.04
N GLY A 136 12.72 -0.66 7.79
CA GLY A 136 12.22 -0.87 6.46
C GLY A 136 11.82 0.47 5.84
N GLY A 137 11.34 0.39 4.62
CA GLY A 137 10.81 1.53 3.91
C GLY A 137 10.57 1.18 2.47
N TRP A 138 10.74 2.15 1.60
CA TRP A 138 10.50 2.02 0.17
C TRP A 138 11.78 2.32 -0.60
N ALA A 139 12.00 1.59 -1.69
CA ALA A 139 13.00 1.93 -2.69
C ALA A 139 12.33 2.17 -4.04
N TYR A 140 12.78 3.20 -4.74
CA TYR A 140 12.40 3.48 -6.12
C TYR A 140 13.52 3.01 -7.04
N GLN A 141 13.18 2.14 -7.98
CA GLN A 141 14.12 1.48 -8.88
C GLN A 141 14.23 2.20 -10.23
N LYS A 142 15.33 1.96 -10.95
CA LYS A 142 15.59 2.53 -12.29
C LYS A 142 14.50 2.19 -13.32
N ASN A 143 13.83 1.05 -13.18
CA ASN A 143 12.68 0.65 -14.01
C ASN A 143 11.37 1.37 -13.65
N GLY A 144 11.36 2.27 -12.66
CA GLY A 144 10.18 3.00 -12.20
C GLY A 144 9.31 2.27 -11.17
N GLN A 145 9.73 1.10 -10.68
CA GLN A 145 8.98 0.35 -9.67
C GLN A 145 9.36 0.79 -8.25
N ILE A 146 8.37 0.77 -7.35
CA ILE A 146 8.60 0.89 -5.92
C ILE A 146 8.54 -0.49 -5.28
N VAL A 147 9.61 -0.85 -4.57
CA VAL A 147 9.71 -2.11 -3.83
C VAL A 147 9.88 -1.83 -2.33
N PRO A 148 9.37 -2.72 -1.45
CA PRO A 148 9.70 -2.64 -0.04
C PRO A 148 11.21 -2.85 0.15
N LEU A 149 11.82 -2.01 0.97
CA LEU A 149 13.22 -2.14 1.34
C LEU A 149 13.36 -3.26 2.37
N ILE A 150 13.49 -4.50 1.89
CA ILE A 150 13.68 -5.66 2.76
C ILE A 150 15.17 -5.76 3.08
N GLN A 151 15.56 -5.31 4.27
CA GLN A 151 16.90 -5.59 4.78
C GLN A 151 16.89 -6.93 5.52
N GLU A 152 17.92 -7.73 5.27
CA GLU A 152 18.17 -8.98 6.01
C GLU A 152 18.13 -8.73 7.52
N PRO A 153 17.67 -9.72 8.32
CA PRO A 153 17.65 -9.58 9.77
C PRO A 153 19.05 -9.20 10.26
N LEU A 154 19.10 -8.19 11.15
CA LEU A 154 20.31 -7.80 11.88
C LEU A 154 20.97 -9.08 12.41
N LYS A 155 22.06 -9.52 11.78
CA LYS A 155 22.86 -10.62 12.33
C LYS A 155 23.41 -10.09 13.65
N LEU A 156 22.80 -10.46 14.77
CA LEU A 156 23.36 -10.22 16.09
C LEU A 156 24.77 -10.82 16.07
N LYS A 157 25.77 -9.94 16.06
CA LYS A 157 27.14 -10.32 16.38
C LYS A 157 27.10 -10.82 17.83
N ARG A 158 27.08 -12.13 17.99
CA ARG A 158 27.14 -12.83 19.27
C ARG A 158 28.56 -12.72 19.82
#